data_AF-A0A392P2E9-F1
#
_entry.id   AF-A0A392P2E9-F1
#
_cell.length_a   1.000
_cell.length_b   1.000
_cell.length_c   1.000
_cell.angle_alpha   90.00
_cell.angle_beta   90.00
_cell.angle_gamma   90.00
#
_symmetry.space_group_name_H-M   'P 1'
#
loop_
_entity.id
_entity.type
_entity.pdbx_description
1 polymer ?
#
loop_
_entity_poly.entity_id
_entity_poly.type
_entity_poly.pdbx_seq_one_letter_code
_entity_poly.pdbx_strand_id
1 'polypeptide(L)'
;MDLDNHIEGLGMHTDMSCITILYQDEIGGLQVKTHEGKWIDISPSEGSLVVNIGDMMQAWSNDKLRSSEHRVILKQPVNRFSLAFFWCFEDEKVIMAPNEVVGEGNKRVYDPFVCKDYVKFRENNQRGRFEKVGYTVRDFAGIK
;
A
#
# COMPACT_ATOMS: atom_id res chain seq x y z
N MET A 1 -22.31 16.44 -19.04
CA MET A 1 -20.94 15.96 -18.80
C MET A 1 -20.81 15.85 -17.30
N ASP A 2 -20.78 14.63 -16.78
CA ASP A 2 -20.71 14.38 -15.35
C ASP A 2 -19.39 14.92 -14.79
N LEU A 3 -19.50 15.87 -13.86
CA LEU A 3 -18.38 16.49 -13.14
C LEU A 3 -17.75 15.57 -12.08
N ASP A 4 -18.27 14.34 -11.91
CA ASP A 4 -17.84 13.37 -10.89
C ASP A 4 -16.81 12.35 -11.39
N ASN A 5 -16.44 12.36 -12.67
CA ASN A 5 -15.36 11.51 -13.18
C ASN A 5 -14.01 12.20 -12.98
N HIS A 6 -13.45 12.09 -11.78
CA HIS A 6 -12.04 12.42 -11.57
C HIS A 6 -11.16 11.56 -12.49
N ILE A 7 -10.22 12.20 -13.19
CA ILE A 7 -9.24 11.50 -14.01
C ILE A 7 -8.25 10.83 -13.06
N GLU A 8 -8.18 9.49 -13.10
CA GLU A 8 -7.21 8.74 -12.29
C GLU A 8 -5.81 8.86 -12.91
N GLY A 9 -4.86 9.36 -12.12
CA GLY A 9 -3.43 9.30 -12.46
C GLY A 9 -2.82 7.95 -12.10
N LEU A 10 -3.23 7.39 -10.95
CA LEU A 10 -2.89 6.03 -10.51
C LEU A 10 -4.09 5.46 -9.74
N GLY A 11 -4.61 4.32 -10.19
CA GLY A 11 -5.78 3.69 -9.60
C GLY A 11 -5.58 3.27 -8.13
N MET A 12 -6.68 2.93 -7.47
CA MET A 12 -6.67 2.47 -6.07
C MET A 12 -5.85 1.19 -5.89
N HIS A 13 -4.90 1.20 -4.96
CA HIS A 13 -4.08 0.03 -4.61
C HIS A 13 -3.48 0.14 -3.20
N THR A 14 -2.86 -0.95 -2.75
CA THR A 14 -1.90 -0.98 -1.64
C THR A 14 -0.50 -1.19 -2.18
N ASP A 15 0.51 -0.74 -1.44
CA ASP A 15 1.91 -1.01 -1.80
C ASP A 15 2.33 -2.41 -1.37
N MET A 16 3.02 -3.12 -2.26
CA MET A 16 3.58 -4.44 -1.96
C MET A 16 4.80 -4.35 -1.04
N SER A 17 5.38 -3.16 -0.87
CA SER A 17 6.63 -2.91 -0.16
C SER A 17 6.47 -3.06 1.37
N CYS A 18 7.55 -2.79 2.11
CA CYS A 18 7.48 -2.60 3.55
C CYS A 18 7.16 -1.15 3.89
N ILE A 19 7.95 -0.23 3.36
CA ILE A 19 7.78 1.21 3.54
C ILE A 19 7.97 1.87 2.17
N THR A 20 7.12 2.83 1.89
CA THR A 20 7.29 3.73 0.74
C THR A 20 7.52 5.15 1.26
N ILE A 21 8.50 5.82 0.67
CA ILE A 21 8.82 7.23 0.93
C ILE A 21 8.57 8.00 -0.36
N LEU A 22 7.66 8.95 -0.30
CA LEU A 22 7.14 9.65 -1.45
C LEU A 22 7.40 11.16 -1.33
N TYR A 23 8.12 11.69 -2.31
CA TYR A 23 8.08 13.11 -2.63
C TYR A 23 6.91 13.37 -3.59
N GLN A 24 6.17 14.45 -3.34
CA GLN A 24 5.15 14.96 -4.26
C GLN A 24 5.34 16.46 -4.44
N ASP A 25 5.04 16.96 -5.64
CA ASP A 25 5.00 18.39 -5.90
C ASP A 25 3.77 19.07 -5.27
N GLU A 26 3.68 20.39 -5.44
CA GLU A 26 2.60 21.23 -4.89
C GLU A 26 1.24 20.99 -5.55
N ILE A 27 1.15 20.20 -6.63
CA ILE A 27 -0.13 19.89 -7.30
C ILE A 27 -0.94 18.89 -6.45
N GLY A 28 -0.26 18.01 -5.70
CA GLY A 28 -0.91 17.03 -4.84
C GLY A 28 -1.78 16.04 -5.61
N GLY A 29 -2.86 15.54 -5.01
CA GLY A 29 -3.75 14.56 -5.64
C GLY A 29 -3.61 13.13 -5.12
N LEU A 30 -2.65 12.88 -4.23
CA LEU A 30 -2.62 11.64 -3.45
C LEU A 30 -3.82 11.62 -2.50
N GLN A 31 -4.56 10.52 -2.52
CA GLN A 31 -5.61 10.22 -1.57
C GLN A 31 -5.36 8.89 -0.89
N VAL A 32 -5.65 8.82 0.42
CA VAL A 32 -5.62 7.58 1.19
C VAL A 32 -7.01 7.28 1.73
N LYS A 33 -7.34 6.00 1.86
CA LYS A 33 -8.63 5.54 2.38
C LYS A 33 -8.51 5.23 3.86
N THR A 34 -9.39 5.86 4.63
CA THR A 34 -9.52 5.69 6.09
C THR A 34 -10.07 4.31 6.48
N HIS A 35 -10.15 4.02 7.77
CA HIS A 35 -10.80 2.80 8.28
C HIS A 35 -12.30 2.80 8.00
N GLU A 36 -12.91 3.97 7.99
CA GLU A 36 -14.33 4.20 7.71
C GLU A 36 -14.65 4.16 6.20
N GLY A 37 -13.66 3.83 5.37
CA GLY A 37 -13.82 3.74 3.92
C GLY A 37 -13.88 5.09 3.19
N LYS A 38 -13.64 6.20 3.90
CA LYS A 38 -13.61 7.55 3.31
C LYS A 38 -12.25 7.87 2.71
N TRP A 39 -12.25 8.51 1.55
CA TRP A 39 -11.05 9.07 0.93
C TRP A 39 -10.69 10.40 1.58
N ILE A 40 -9.41 10.57 1.93
CA ILE A 40 -8.85 11.83 2.41
C ILE A 40 -7.69 12.24 1.52
N ASP A 41 -7.60 13.54 1.24
CA ASP A 41 -6.48 14.13 0.51
C ASP A 41 -5.24 14.22 1.40
N ILE A 42 -4.09 13.91 0.84
CA ILE A 42 -2.78 14.19 1.44
C ILE A 42 -2.24 15.46 0.79
N SER A 43 -2.46 16.60 1.45
CA SER A 43 -1.96 17.89 0.98
C SER A 43 -0.42 17.90 0.93
N PRO A 44 0.19 18.38 -0.17
CA PRO A 44 1.61 18.67 -0.19
C PRO A 44 1.99 19.65 0.92
N SER A 45 3.18 19.47 1.46
CA SER A 45 3.78 20.41 2.41
C SER A 45 5.24 20.57 2.05
N GLU A 46 5.69 21.81 1.97
CA GLU A 46 7.08 22.15 1.66
C GLU A 46 8.04 21.45 2.63
N GLY A 47 9.12 20.88 2.08
CA GLY A 47 10.15 20.19 2.87
C GLY A 47 9.70 18.87 3.51
N SER A 48 8.54 18.34 3.15
CA SER A 48 8.02 17.08 3.69
C SER A 48 8.15 15.92 2.71
N LEU A 49 8.13 14.70 3.27
CA LEU A 49 7.96 13.46 2.54
C LEU A 49 6.76 12.72 3.14
N VAL A 50 5.99 12.06 2.29
CA VAL A 50 4.93 11.15 2.73
C VAL A 50 5.55 9.78 2.96
N VAL A 51 5.22 9.17 4.10
CA VAL A 51 5.64 7.80 4.42
C VAL A 51 4.40 6.94 4.55
N ASN A 52 4.36 5.82 3.83
CA ASN A 52 3.28 4.85 3.94
C ASN A 52 3.82 3.45 4.22
N ILE A 53 2.98 2.69 4.92
CA ILE A 53 3.20 1.29 5.23
C ILE A 53 2.67 0.46 4.06
N GLY A 54 3.46 -0.53 3.63
CA GLY A 54 3.05 -1.50 2.64
C GLY A 54 2.69 -2.86 3.24
N ASP A 55 2.24 -3.76 2.38
CA ASP A 55 1.65 -5.05 2.70
C ASP A 55 2.62 -5.97 3.45
N MET A 56 3.91 -5.96 3.09
CA MET A 56 4.94 -6.75 3.78
C MET A 56 5.13 -6.33 5.23
N MET A 57 5.11 -5.02 5.50
CA MET A 57 5.26 -4.50 6.86
C MET A 57 3.98 -4.70 7.68
N GLN A 58 2.80 -4.64 7.06
CA GLN A 58 1.55 -5.02 7.72
C GLN A 58 1.63 -6.48 8.24
N ALA A 59 2.06 -7.42 7.40
CA ALA A 59 2.21 -8.82 7.81
C ALA A 59 3.28 -9.02 8.89
N TRP A 60 4.46 -8.40 8.72
CA TRP A 60 5.53 -8.45 9.72
C TRP A 60 5.11 -7.85 11.07
N SER A 61 4.28 -6.80 11.06
CA SER A 61 3.76 -6.17 12.26
C SER A 61 2.59 -6.91 12.91
N ASN A 62 2.15 -8.04 12.33
CA ASN A 62 0.97 -8.78 12.78
C ASN A 62 -0.29 -7.88 12.85
N ASP A 63 -0.52 -7.07 11.80
CA ASP A 63 -1.61 -6.08 11.70
C ASP A 63 -1.55 -4.85 12.62
N LYS A 64 -0.48 -4.68 13.40
CA LYS A 64 -0.31 -3.46 14.20
C LYS A 64 -0.10 -2.22 13.32
N LEU A 65 0.46 -2.40 12.13
CA LEU A 65 0.59 -1.36 11.11
C LEU A 65 -0.29 -1.73 9.91
N ARG A 66 -1.00 -0.74 9.36
CA ARG A 66 -1.94 -0.96 8.26
C ARG A 66 -1.37 -0.45 6.94
N SER A 67 -1.36 -1.32 5.94
CA SER A 67 -1.23 -0.98 4.53
C SER A 67 -2.57 -0.43 4.05
N SER A 68 -2.61 0.88 3.81
CA SER A 68 -3.85 1.59 3.48
C SER A 68 -4.00 1.71 1.96
N GLU A 69 -5.23 1.50 1.48
CA GLU A 69 -5.57 1.77 0.08
C GLU A 69 -5.32 3.25 -0.21
N HIS A 70 -4.65 3.53 -1.32
CA HIS A 70 -4.38 4.87 -1.79
C HIS A 70 -4.51 4.95 -3.31
N ARG A 71 -4.73 6.16 -3.81
CA ARG A 71 -4.88 6.47 -5.25
C ARG A 71 -4.32 7.84 -5.55
N VAL A 72 -4.11 8.14 -6.83
CA VAL A 72 -3.78 9.48 -7.30
C VAL A 72 -4.85 9.95 -8.27
N ILE A 73 -5.48 11.08 -7.95
CA ILE A 73 -6.42 11.78 -8.84
C ILE A 73 -5.75 13.03 -9.41
N LEU A 74 -6.02 13.33 -10.67
CA LEU A 74 -5.63 14.61 -11.27
C LEU A 74 -6.67 15.66 -10.91
N LYS A 75 -6.30 16.61 -10.03
CA LYS A 75 -7.19 17.69 -9.59
C LYS A 75 -7.40 18.78 -10.64
N GLN A 76 -6.46 18.91 -11.57
CA GLN A 76 -6.44 19.94 -12.59
C GLN A 76 -5.66 19.43 -13.83
N PRO A 77 -5.88 20.00 -15.03
CA PRO A 77 -5.25 19.54 -16.27
C PRO A 77 -3.80 20.06 -16.40
N VAL A 78 -2.96 19.78 -15.41
CA VAL A 78 -1.52 20.09 -15.43
C VAL A 78 -0.70 18.84 -15.14
N ASN A 79 0.59 18.88 -15.48
CA ASN A 79 1.52 17.82 -15.13
C ASN A 79 1.77 17.81 -13.62
N ARG A 80 1.64 16.63 -13.02
CA ARG A 80 1.98 16.33 -11.63
C ARG A 80 3.22 15.43 -11.60
N PHE A 81 4.16 15.72 -10.74
CA PHE A 81 5.37 14.93 -10.52
C PHE A 81 5.43 14.38 -9.09
N SER A 82 5.89 13.15 -8.97
CA SER A 82 6.21 12.53 -7.69
C SER A 82 7.34 11.53 -7.86
N LEU A 83 8.12 11.33 -6.80
CA LEU A 83 9.20 10.35 -6.74
C LEU A 83 8.93 9.42 -5.56
N ALA A 84 8.80 8.12 -5.83
CA ALA A 84 8.55 7.10 -4.82
C ALA A 84 9.78 6.20 -4.67
N PHE A 85 10.26 6.07 -3.43
CA PHE A 85 11.23 5.06 -3.04
C PHE A 85 10.50 3.95 -2.29
N PHE A 86 10.66 2.71 -2.76
CA PHE A 86 10.06 1.52 -2.17
C PHE A 86 11.15 0.70 -1.48
N TRP A 87 11.03 0.54 -0.17
CA TRP A 87 11.90 -0.36 0.58
C TRP A 87 11.20 -1.70 0.80
N CYS A 88 11.88 -2.78 0.40
CA CYS A 88 11.47 -4.16 0.60
C CYS A 88 12.58 -4.93 1.32
N PHE A 89 12.22 -6.05 1.95
CA PHE A 89 13.21 -7.06 2.32
C PHE A 89 13.81 -7.71 1.06
N GLU A 90 14.96 -8.37 1.22
CA GLU A 90 15.58 -9.14 0.13
C GLU A 90 14.63 -10.25 -0.37
N ASP A 91 14.70 -10.57 -1.66
CA ASP A 91 13.82 -11.52 -2.36
C ASP A 91 13.52 -12.80 -1.58
N GLU A 92 14.57 -13.43 -1.03
CA GLU A 92 14.49 -14.75 -0.39
C GLU A 92 14.22 -14.68 1.12
N LYS A 93 13.97 -13.49 1.68
CA LYS A 93 13.63 -13.35 3.10
C LYS A 93 12.22 -13.88 3.36
N VAL A 94 12.11 -14.59 4.47
CA VAL A 94 10.83 -15.03 5.02
C VAL A 94 10.26 -13.92 5.89
N ILE A 95 9.06 -13.45 5.53
CA ILE A 95 8.27 -12.56 6.35
C ILE A 95 7.51 -13.40 7.37
N MET A 96 7.77 -13.10 8.63
CA MET A 96 7.08 -13.65 9.78
C MET A 96 7.13 -12.60 10.89
N ALA A 97 6.01 -12.37 11.57
CA ALA A 97 6.03 -11.43 12.69
C ALA A 97 6.98 -11.91 13.81
N PRO A 98 7.74 -11.06 14.50
CA PRO A 98 8.50 -11.51 15.67
C PRO A 98 7.58 -11.94 16.82
N ASN A 99 8.04 -12.82 17.72
CA ASN A 99 7.22 -13.24 18.88
C ASN A 99 6.91 -12.05 19.80
N GLU A 100 7.84 -11.12 19.92
CA GLU A 100 7.72 -9.86 20.65
C GLU A 100 6.64 -8.94 20.05
N VAL A 101 6.48 -9.00 18.72
CA VAL A 101 5.42 -8.28 18.01
C VAL A 101 4.08 -8.97 18.20
N VAL A 102 4.02 -10.30 18.15
CA VAL A 102 2.77 -11.05 18.37
C VAL A 102 2.29 -10.88 19.82
N GLY A 103 3.20 -10.94 20.79
CA GLY A 103 2.91 -10.93 22.21
C GLY A 103 2.46 -12.30 22.73
N GLU A 104 2.63 -12.50 24.04
CA GLU A 104 2.28 -13.76 24.71
C GLU A 104 0.78 -14.05 24.64
N GLY A 105 0.40 -15.31 24.39
CA GLY A 105 -0.99 -15.74 24.29
C GLY A 105 -1.72 -15.39 22.98
N ASN A 106 -1.12 -14.55 22.12
CA ASN A 106 -1.71 -14.18 20.84
C ASN A 106 -1.28 -15.12 19.72
N LYS A 107 -2.05 -15.12 18.62
CA LYS A 107 -1.74 -15.85 17.40
C LYS A 107 -1.19 -14.92 16.33
N ARG A 108 -0.37 -15.50 15.46
CA ARG A 108 0.01 -14.90 14.19
C ARG A 108 -1.24 -14.77 13.33
N VAL A 109 -1.39 -13.66 12.62
CA VAL A 109 -2.49 -13.45 11.67
C VAL A 109 -2.13 -14.00 10.29
N TYR A 110 -0.84 -14.19 10.04
CA TYR A 110 -0.28 -14.61 8.76
C TYR A 110 0.59 -15.86 8.91
N ASP A 111 0.47 -16.79 7.97
CA ASP A 111 1.45 -17.85 7.73
C ASP A 111 2.77 -17.24 7.23
N PRO A 112 3.94 -17.79 7.59
CA PRO A 112 5.22 -17.30 7.07
C PRO A 112 5.32 -17.46 5.54
N PHE A 113 5.88 -16.46 4.86
CA PHE A 113 6.02 -16.49 3.39
C PHE A 113 7.28 -15.79 2.89
N VAL A 114 7.74 -16.15 1.68
CA VAL A 114 8.91 -15.53 1.04
C VAL A 114 8.51 -14.24 0.31
N CYS A 115 9.31 -13.18 0.45
CA CYS A 115 9.04 -11.86 -0.15
C CYS A 115 8.78 -11.93 -1.66
N LYS A 116 9.67 -12.60 -2.39
CA LYS A 116 9.57 -12.75 -3.85
C LYS A 116 8.30 -13.46 -4.29
N ASP A 117 7.82 -14.43 -3.53
CA ASP A 117 6.61 -15.18 -3.87
C ASP A 117 5.37 -14.29 -3.74
N TYR A 118 5.34 -13.42 -2.72
CA TYR A 118 4.28 -12.44 -2.58
C TYR A 118 4.27 -11.40 -3.71
N VAL A 119 5.44 -10.88 -4.10
CA VAL A 119 5.55 -9.95 -5.23
C VAL A 119 5.07 -10.59 -6.52
N LYS A 120 5.50 -11.83 -6.82
CA LYS A 120 5.04 -12.58 -8.01
C LYS A 120 3.52 -12.82 -7.97
N PHE A 121 2.97 -13.18 -6.81
CA PHE A 121 1.53 -13.35 -6.64
C PHE A 121 0.79 -12.07 -7.01
N ARG A 122 1.24 -10.91 -6.51
CA ARG A 122 0.63 -9.61 -6.82
C ARG A 122 0.74 -9.25 -8.29
N GLU A 123 1.92 -9.32 -8.89
CA GLU A 123 2.17 -8.97 -10.29
C GLU A 123 1.31 -9.81 -11.26
N ASN A 124 1.22 -11.12 -11.01
CA ASN A 124 0.43 -12.03 -11.83
C ASN A 124 -1.08 -11.74 -11.76
N ASN A 125 -1.55 -11.23 -10.62
CA ASN A 125 -2.96 -10.94 -10.40
C ASN A 125 -3.36 -9.49 -10.72
N GLN A 126 -2.40 -8.59 -10.94
CA GLN A 126 -2.64 -7.23 -11.42
C GLN A 126 -2.86 -7.15 -12.95
N ARG A 127 -2.38 -8.15 -13.72
CA ARG A 127 -2.53 -8.16 -15.19
C ARG A 127 -4.01 -8.28 -15.60
N GLY A 128 -4.58 -7.18 -16.09
CA GLY A 128 -5.90 -7.12 -16.70
C GLY A 128 -7.08 -6.89 -15.74
N ARG A 129 -6.83 -6.51 -14.48
CA ARG A 129 -7.89 -6.29 -13.47
C ARG A 129 -7.59 -5.04 -12.62
N PHE A 130 -7.77 -3.85 -13.20
CA PHE A 130 -7.63 -2.57 -12.47
C PHE A 130 -8.79 -2.26 -11.50
N GLU A 131 -9.78 -3.14 -11.43
CA GLU A 131 -11.08 -2.84 -10.79
C GLU A 131 -11.21 -3.32 -9.34
N LYS A 132 -10.29 -4.14 -8.81
CA LYS A 132 -10.34 -4.62 -7.42
C LYS A 132 -8.97 -4.78 -6.78
N VAL A 133 -8.83 -4.31 -5.54
CA VAL A 133 -7.75 -4.69 -4.61
C VAL A 133 -8.01 -6.11 -4.08
N GLY A 134 -8.17 -7.08 -4.98
CA GLY A 134 -8.57 -8.46 -4.65
C GLY A 134 -7.42 -9.38 -4.24
N TYR A 135 -6.22 -8.82 -4.00
CA TYR A 135 -4.98 -9.60 -3.90
C TYR A 135 -4.05 -8.95 -2.86
N THR A 136 -4.46 -8.88 -1.61
CA THR A 136 -3.66 -8.35 -0.50
C THR A 136 -2.77 -9.43 0.11
N VAL A 137 -1.92 -9.05 1.08
CA VAL A 137 -1.16 -10.04 1.86
C VAL A 137 -2.06 -10.97 2.68
N ARG A 138 -3.31 -10.56 3.01
CA ARG A 138 -4.29 -11.44 3.66
C ARG A 138 -4.77 -12.54 2.73
N ASP A 139 -5.00 -12.23 1.46
CA ASP A 139 -5.44 -13.22 0.47
C ASP A 139 -4.34 -14.25 0.17
N PHE A 140 -3.07 -13.84 0.30
CA PHE A 140 -1.92 -14.69 0.07
C PHE A 140 -1.54 -15.55 1.27
N ALA A 141 -1.45 -14.95 2.46
CA ALA A 141 -0.85 -15.57 3.64
C ALA A 141 -1.69 -15.44 4.90
N GLY A 142 -2.90 -14.86 4.84
CA GLY A 142 -3.78 -14.78 6.01
C GLY A 142 -4.24 -16.17 6.46
N ILE A 143 -4.20 -16.41 7.77
CA ILE A 143 -4.73 -17.65 8.34
C ILE A 143 -6.24 -17.71 8.07
N LYS A 144 -6.68 -18.84 7.54
CA LYS A 144 -8.09 -19.12 7.23
C LYS A 144 -8.89 -19.53 8.45
#